data_AF-A0A060C7A4-F1
#
_entry.id   AF-A0A060C7A4-F1
#
_cell.length_a   1.000
_cell.length_b   1.000
_cell.length_c   1.000
_cell.angle_alpha   90.00
_cell.angle_beta   90.00
_cell.angle_gamma   90.00
#
_symmetry.space_group_name_H-M   'P 1'
#
loop_
_entity.id
_entity.type
_entity.pdbx_description
1 polymer ?
#
loop_
_entity_poly.entity_id
_entity_poly.type
_entity_poly.pdbx_seq_one_letter_code
_entity_poly.pdbx_strand_id
1 'polypeptide(L)'
;MRGGAAIVEGRTGSVVALDGVDDFVEVPYDESIDLADGGFTVDGWFRYSATAGQHVLVWAYGMTAGPQFWVRAEPVQQRLRAWVETIDQQYAELIIPDA
;
A
#
# COMPACT_ATOMS: atom_id res chain seq x y z
N MET A 1 0.23 0.82 -14.70
CA MET A 1 1.58 0.35 -14.35
C MET A 1 2.57 1.40 -14.80
N ARG A 2 3.54 1.74 -13.95
CA ARG A 2 4.55 2.80 -14.15
C ARG A 2 5.94 2.22 -13.84
N GLY A 3 7.02 2.95 -14.15
CA GLY A 3 8.42 2.55 -13.85
C GLY A 3 9.03 1.50 -14.79
N GLY A 4 8.20 0.68 -15.44
CA GLY A 4 8.67 -0.52 -16.15
C GLY A 4 8.07 -1.80 -15.58
N ALA A 5 7.24 -1.67 -14.55
CA ALA A 5 6.50 -2.75 -13.92
C ALA A 5 5.88 -3.69 -14.95
N ALA A 6 6.13 -4.99 -14.75
CA ALA A 6 5.76 -6.04 -15.67
C ALA A 6 4.83 -7.05 -15.01
N ILE A 7 3.91 -7.60 -15.81
CA ILE A 7 3.14 -8.78 -15.41
C ILE A 7 4.02 -10.01 -15.58
N VAL A 8 4.19 -10.78 -14.50
CA VAL A 8 4.96 -12.02 -14.48
C VAL A 8 4.12 -13.17 -13.93
N GLU A 9 4.58 -14.40 -14.11
CA GLU A 9 3.98 -15.56 -13.46
C GLU A 9 4.27 -15.52 -11.96
N GLY A 10 3.21 -15.55 -11.15
CA GLY A 10 3.28 -15.60 -9.70
C GLY A 10 3.02 -17.00 -9.16
N ARG A 11 2.98 -17.12 -7.82
CA ARG A 11 2.66 -18.39 -7.16
C ARG A 11 1.28 -18.92 -7.55
N THR A 12 0.34 -18.02 -7.78
CA THR A 12 -1.03 -18.32 -8.25
C THR A 12 -1.41 -17.28 -9.29
N GLY A 13 -1.43 -17.68 -10.56
CA GLY A 13 -1.77 -16.78 -11.68
C GLY A 13 -0.74 -15.68 -11.92
N SER A 14 -1.18 -14.57 -12.46
CA SER A 14 -0.32 -13.43 -12.82
C SER A 14 -0.17 -12.45 -11.66
N VAL A 15 1.03 -11.90 -11.50
CA VAL A 15 1.34 -10.84 -10.53
C VAL A 15 2.06 -9.69 -11.21
N VAL A 16 2.08 -8.52 -10.58
CA VAL A 16 2.91 -7.39 -11.02
C VAL A 16 4.24 -7.45 -10.28
N ALA A 17 5.34 -7.54 -11.02
CA ALA A 17 6.68 -7.35 -10.47
C ALA A 17 6.95 -5.86 -10.32
N LEU A 18 7.37 -5.47 -9.11
CA LEU A 18 7.79 -4.12 -8.77
C LEU A 18 9.26 -4.18 -8.33
N ASP A 19 10.14 -3.44 -9.00
CA ASP A 19 11.59 -3.50 -8.78
C ASP A 19 12.07 -2.77 -7.51
N GLY A 20 11.21 -1.98 -6.88
CA GLY A 20 11.51 -1.19 -5.67
C GLY A 20 12.29 0.11 -5.94
N VAL A 21 12.42 0.53 -7.20
CA VAL A 21 13.07 1.79 -7.61
C VAL A 21 12.01 2.82 -8.00
N ASP A 22 11.22 2.55 -9.02
CA ASP A 22 10.19 3.47 -9.53
C ASP A 22 8.90 2.76 -10.01
N ASP A 23 8.82 1.45 -9.84
CA ASP A 23 7.65 0.65 -10.23
C ASP A 23 6.47 0.81 -9.27
N PHE A 24 5.29 1.08 -9.84
CA PHE A 24 4.02 1.03 -9.11
C PHE A 24 2.82 0.77 -10.02
N VAL A 25 1.73 0.33 -9.38
CA VAL A 25 0.39 0.30 -9.97
C VAL A 25 -0.36 1.53 -9.47
N GLU A 26 -0.87 2.31 -10.40
CA GLU A 26 -1.71 3.46 -10.13
C GLU A 26 -3.14 3.13 -10.55
N VAL A 27 -4.08 3.33 -9.63
CA VAL A 27 -5.50 3.39 -9.93
C VAL A 27 -5.88 4.86 -9.92
N PRO A 28 -6.17 5.49 -11.07
CA PRO A 28 -6.62 6.87 -11.12
C PRO A 28 -7.90 7.06 -10.30
N TYR A 29 -8.09 8.26 -9.76
CA TYR A 29 -9.34 8.60 -9.06
C TYR A 29 -10.54 8.40 -9.99
N ASP A 30 -11.57 7.75 -9.45
CA ASP A 30 -12.88 7.56 -10.07
C ASP A 30 -13.92 7.58 -8.94
N GLU A 31 -15.12 8.07 -9.21
CA GLU A 31 -16.20 8.13 -8.20
C GLU A 31 -16.56 6.74 -7.65
N SER A 32 -16.34 5.67 -8.43
CA SER A 32 -16.59 4.28 -8.00
C SER A 32 -15.66 3.77 -6.89
N ILE A 33 -14.54 4.47 -6.64
CA ILE A 33 -13.57 4.13 -5.58
C ILE A 33 -13.48 5.20 -4.50
N ASP A 34 -14.38 6.19 -4.53
CA ASP A 34 -14.51 7.18 -3.47
C ASP A 34 -15.14 6.52 -2.24
N LEU A 35 -14.40 6.50 -1.13
CA LEU A 35 -14.85 5.88 0.12
C LEU A 35 -15.91 6.72 0.84
N ALA A 36 -16.01 8.02 0.54
CA ALA A 36 -16.88 8.98 1.24
C ALA A 36 -16.79 8.82 2.77
N ASP A 37 -17.93 8.64 3.44
CA ASP A 37 -18.06 8.38 4.89
C ASP A 37 -18.22 6.87 5.21
N GLY A 38 -18.05 6.00 4.22
CA GLY A 38 -18.26 4.57 4.33
C GLY A 38 -17.07 3.81 4.93
N GLY A 39 -17.36 2.66 5.53
CA GLY A 39 -16.35 1.66 5.87
C GLY A 39 -15.84 0.96 4.60
N PHE A 40 -14.59 0.53 4.62
CA PHE A 40 -13.95 -0.12 3.49
C PHE A 40 -13.08 -1.29 3.92
N THR A 41 -12.67 -2.11 2.95
CA THR A 41 -11.71 -3.19 3.15
C THR A 41 -10.75 -3.19 1.97
N VAL A 42 -9.47 -3.38 2.26
CA VAL A 42 -8.44 -3.63 1.25
C VAL A 42 -7.83 -4.99 1.56
N ASP A 43 -7.85 -5.88 0.58
CA ASP A 43 -7.21 -7.19 0.65
C ASP A 43 -6.34 -7.42 -0.59
N GLY A 44 -5.30 -8.24 -0.42
CA GLY A 44 -4.38 -8.54 -1.49
C GLY A 44 -3.19 -9.37 -1.01
N TRP A 45 -2.46 -9.90 -1.98
CA TRP A 45 -1.25 -10.69 -1.75
C TRP A 45 -0.03 -9.87 -2.17
N PHE A 46 0.99 -9.85 -1.31
CA PHE A 46 2.26 -9.21 -1.60
C PHE A 46 3.41 -10.12 -1.17
N ARG A 47 4.57 -9.89 -1.79
CA ARG A 47 5.85 -10.45 -1.39
C ARG A 47 6.89 -9.36 -1.58
N TYR A 48 7.69 -9.11 -0.55
CA TYR A 48 8.84 -8.22 -0.63
C TYR A 48 10.10 -8.98 -0.21
N SER A 49 11.24 -8.53 -0.73
CA SER A 49 12.56 -9.04 -0.36
C SER A 49 13.49 -7.92 0.13
N ALA A 50 12.98 -6.70 0.26
CA ALA A 50 13.74 -5.59 0.77
C ALA A 50 14.14 -5.85 2.24
N THR A 51 15.37 -5.52 2.59
CA THR A 51 15.93 -5.73 3.94
C THR A 51 16.07 -4.44 4.74
N ALA A 52 15.87 -3.29 4.09
CA ALA A 52 15.96 -1.96 4.69
C ALA A 52 14.99 -0.98 4.02
N GLY A 53 14.73 0.16 4.66
CA GLY A 53 13.82 1.21 4.16
C GLY A 53 12.36 1.01 4.58
N GLN A 54 11.50 1.96 4.21
CA GLN A 54 10.05 1.84 4.36
C GLN A 54 9.43 1.68 2.97
N HIS A 55 8.65 0.62 2.77
CA HIS A 55 8.11 0.27 1.45
C HIS A 55 6.60 0.35 1.47
N VAL A 56 6.02 1.23 0.64
CA VAL A 56 4.57 1.34 0.50
C VAL A 56 4.03 0.13 -0.24
N LEU A 57 3.10 -0.59 0.39
CA LEU A 57 2.38 -1.70 -0.21
C LEU A 57 1.05 -1.24 -0.81
N VAL A 58 0.34 -0.38 -0.07
CA VAL A 58 -0.89 0.28 -0.51
C VAL A 58 -0.88 1.69 0.05
N TRP A 59 -1.37 2.64 -0.75
CA TRP A 59 -1.61 3.99 -0.30
C TRP A 59 -2.69 4.64 -1.17
N ALA A 60 -3.55 5.43 -0.55
CA ALA A 60 -4.59 6.19 -1.24
C ALA A 60 -4.82 7.55 -0.57
N TYR A 61 -5.40 8.45 -1.37
CA TYR A 61 -5.75 9.83 -1.00
C TYR A 61 -4.53 10.71 -0.71
N GLY A 62 -4.50 11.41 0.43
CA GLY A 62 -3.52 12.45 0.73
C GLY A 62 -2.07 11.96 0.72
N MET A 63 -1.16 12.74 0.10
CA MET A 63 0.29 12.43 0.02
C MET A 63 1.12 12.96 1.18
N THR A 64 0.69 14.09 1.72
CA THR A 64 1.44 14.84 2.73
C THR A 64 0.57 15.26 3.91
N ALA A 65 -0.76 15.30 3.72
CA ALA A 65 -1.78 15.63 4.71
C ALA A 65 -3.16 15.26 4.16
N GLY A 66 -4.17 15.25 5.03
CA GLY A 66 -5.57 14.99 4.69
C GLY A 66 -6.00 13.55 4.98
N PRO A 67 -7.24 13.18 4.63
CA PRO A 67 -7.65 11.80 4.77
C PRO A 67 -6.72 10.93 3.93
N GLN A 68 -6.15 9.91 4.56
CA GLN A 68 -5.22 8.99 3.91
C GLN A 68 -5.31 7.65 4.60
N PHE A 69 -5.02 6.60 3.85
CA PHE A 69 -4.65 5.33 4.46
C PHE A 69 -3.47 4.73 3.70
N TRP A 70 -2.63 4.02 4.42
CA TRP A 70 -1.52 3.28 3.82
C TRP A 70 -1.18 2.04 4.62
N VAL A 71 -0.55 1.10 3.94
CA VAL A 71 0.12 -0.07 4.51
C VAL A 71 1.57 -0.04 4.04
N ARG A 72 2.51 -0.21 4.96
CA ARG A 72 3.95 -0.22 4.69
C ARG A 72 4.62 -1.44 5.29
N ALA A 73 5.63 -1.95 4.60
CA ALA A 73 6.60 -2.89 5.14
C ALA A 73 7.80 -2.13 5.71
N GLU A 74 8.23 -2.52 6.91
CA GLU A 74 9.36 -1.95 7.63
C GLU A 74 10.35 -3.08 8.01
N PRO A 75 11.11 -3.61 7.03
CA PRO A 75 11.91 -4.83 7.17
C PRO A 75 12.98 -4.78 8.27
N VAL A 76 13.52 -3.60 8.62
CA VAL A 76 14.48 -3.47 9.72
C VAL A 76 13.81 -3.74 11.06
N GLN A 77 12.54 -3.35 11.21
CA GLN A 77 11.72 -3.50 12.40
C GLN A 77 10.92 -4.81 12.40
N GLN A 78 11.02 -5.60 11.33
CA GLN A 78 10.29 -6.86 11.12
C GLN A 78 8.78 -6.71 11.35
N ARG A 79 8.19 -5.70 10.70
CA ARG A 79 6.77 -5.40 10.87
C ARG A 79 6.13 -4.80 9.62
N LEU A 80 4.84 -5.06 9.52
CA LEU A 80 3.91 -4.27 8.72
C LEU A 80 3.27 -3.21 9.62
N ARG A 81 3.13 -2.01 9.07
CA ARG A 81 2.47 -0.88 9.71
C ARG A 81 1.36 -0.38 8.81
N ALA A 82 0.17 -0.23 9.35
CA ALA A 82 -0.96 0.39 8.68
C ALA A 82 -1.40 1.64 9.44
N TRP A 83 -1.87 2.61 8.68
CA TRP A 83 -2.31 3.91 9.18
C TRP A 83 -3.55 4.34 8.42
N VAL A 84 -4.51 4.90 9.13
CA VAL A 84 -5.64 5.64 8.56
C VAL A 84 -5.76 6.95 9.30
N GLU A 85 -6.00 8.03 8.57
CA GLU A 85 -6.22 9.37 9.08
C GLU A 85 -7.43 9.98 8.40
N THR A 86 -8.18 10.78 9.16
CA THR A 86 -9.38 11.48 8.72
C THR A 86 -9.09 12.96 8.51
N ILE A 87 -10.03 13.67 7.89
CA ILE A 87 -9.90 15.12 7.67
C ILE A 87 -9.79 15.92 8.98
N ASP A 88 -10.35 15.39 10.08
CA ASP A 88 -10.26 15.98 11.42
C ASP A 88 -8.99 15.55 12.18
N GLN A 89 -8.01 14.96 11.49
CA GLN A 89 -6.72 14.50 12.02
C GLN A 89 -6.84 13.41 13.09
N GLN A 90 -7.99 12.74 13.19
CA GLN A 90 -8.10 11.51 13.95
C GLN A 90 -7.45 10.39 13.15
N TYR A 91 -6.66 9.54 13.82
CA TYR A 91 -5.97 8.44 13.18
C TYR A 91 -6.12 7.13 13.97
N ALA A 92 -5.92 6.02 13.26
CA ALA A 92 -5.70 4.72 13.85
C ALA A 92 -4.44 4.09 13.23
N GLU A 93 -3.71 3.35 14.05
CA GLU A 93 -2.49 2.65 13.67
C GLU A 93 -2.61 1.17 14.02
N LEU A 94 -2.12 0.33 13.12
CA LEU A 94 -1.98 -1.09 13.33
C LEU A 94 -0.55 -1.51 13.02
N ILE A 95 0.05 -2.29 13.93
CA ILE A 95 1.39 -2.84 13.76
C ILE A 95 1.28 -4.35 13.92
N ILE A 96 1.76 -5.09 12.92
CA ILE A 96 1.77 -6.56 12.91
C ILE A 96 3.20 -7.00 12.59
N PRO A 97 3.78 -7.97 13.33
CA PRO A 97 5.06 -8.57 12.95
C PRO A 97 5.01 -9.15 11.54
N ASP A 98 6.05 -8.91 10.75
CA ASP A 98 6.29 -9.71 9.55
C ASP A 98 7.12 -10.95 9.94
N ALA A 99 6.73 -12.11 9.43
CA ALA A 99 7.23 -13.41 9.90
C ALA A 99 8.53 -13.82 9.20
#